data_AF-A0A946IWY8-F1
#
_entry.id   AF-A0A946IWY8-F1
#
_cell.length_a   1.000
_cell.length_b   1.000
_cell.length_c   1.000
_cell.angle_alpha   90.00
_cell.angle_beta   90.00
_cell.angle_gamma   90.00
#
_symmetry.space_group_name_H-M   'P 1'
#
loop_
_entity.id
_entity.type
_entity.pdbx_description
1 polymer ?
#
loop_
_entity_poly.entity_id
_entity_poly.type
_entity_poly.pdbx_seq_one_letter_code
_entity_poly.pdbx_strand_id
1 'polypeptide(L)'
;MSTVSLIKHLAIFSSHLESSLILKKHTAKNFIFLSVFALNIFCGNTAFANNLEYKIKAVLTLKIMSHIQWPSAALVANDNTFRIGVLGSDDVLAVFKSLESKEINGRKIAVEQVTDLDNLGSFNSVFISTHSSQPQQKILTALKRSSILTFGETQDFAQSGGIIGFYKIQDKIRFSINKKVAEEAGLKINAQLFRVGKLVGNK
;
A
#
# COMPACT_ATOMS: atom_id res chain seq x y z
N MET A 1 -85.41 -8.60 -24.26
CA MET A 1 -84.21 -7.85 -23.84
C MET A 1 -83.07 -8.84 -23.65
N SER A 2 -82.17 -8.88 -24.62
CA SER A 2 -81.39 -10.07 -24.99
C SER A 2 -80.10 -10.24 -24.21
N THR A 3 -79.79 -11.50 -23.90
CA THR A 3 -78.52 -12.07 -23.40
C THR A 3 -77.24 -11.50 -24.03
N VAL A 4 -77.33 -10.96 -25.23
CA VAL A 4 -76.23 -10.27 -25.95
C VAL A 4 -75.71 -9.02 -25.24
N SER A 5 -76.54 -8.31 -24.47
CA SER A 5 -76.13 -7.07 -23.78
C SER A 5 -75.22 -7.36 -22.57
N LEU A 6 -75.50 -8.44 -21.83
CA LEU A 6 -74.71 -8.87 -20.67
C LEU A 6 -73.32 -9.37 -21.07
N ILE A 7 -73.20 -10.05 -22.21
CA ILE A 7 -71.91 -10.56 -22.72
C ILE A 7 -70.99 -9.41 -23.15
N LYS A 8 -71.52 -8.36 -23.77
CA LYS A 8 -70.74 -7.15 -24.12
C LYS A 8 -70.21 -6.44 -22.88
N HIS A 9 -71.02 -6.35 -21.81
CA HIS A 9 -70.59 -5.68 -20.58
C HIS A 9 -69.50 -6.47 -19.82
N LEU A 10 -69.58 -7.81 -19.80
CA LEU A 10 -68.57 -8.69 -19.19
C LEU A 10 -67.22 -8.65 -19.95
N ALA A 11 -67.24 -8.58 -21.29
CA ALA A 11 -66.02 -8.48 -22.09
C ALA A 11 -65.29 -7.14 -21.89
N ILE A 12 -66.04 -6.03 -21.80
CA ILE A 12 -65.48 -4.70 -21.54
C ILE A 12 -64.88 -4.64 -20.13
N PHE A 13 -65.55 -5.23 -19.13
CA PHE A 13 -65.03 -5.29 -17.76
C PHE A 13 -63.76 -6.14 -17.64
N SER A 14 -63.71 -7.29 -18.34
CA SER A 14 -62.51 -8.15 -18.43
C SER A 14 -61.32 -7.41 -19.05
N SER A 15 -61.54 -6.70 -20.17
CA SER A 15 -60.48 -5.93 -20.85
C SER A 15 -59.93 -4.78 -20.00
N HIS A 16 -60.77 -4.20 -19.12
CA HIS A 16 -60.38 -3.14 -18.20
C HIS A 16 -59.57 -3.68 -17.01
N LEU A 17 -59.93 -4.87 -16.51
CA LEU A 17 -59.19 -5.59 -15.46
C LEU A 17 -57.78 -5.99 -15.92
N GLU A 18 -57.63 -6.53 -17.13
CA GLU A 18 -56.32 -6.91 -17.68
C GLU A 18 -55.39 -5.69 -17.87
N SER A 19 -55.94 -4.56 -18.32
CA SER A 19 -55.20 -3.31 -18.50
C SER A 19 -54.64 -2.76 -17.17
N SER A 20 -55.40 -2.89 -16.07
CA SER A 20 -54.96 -2.47 -14.73
C SER A 20 -53.89 -3.38 -14.12
N LEU A 21 -53.86 -4.67 -14.49
CA LEU A 21 -52.88 -5.66 -14.04
C LEU A 21 -51.53 -5.53 -14.75
N ILE A 22 -51.51 -5.10 -16.02
CA ILE A 22 -50.29 -4.94 -16.81
C ILE A 22 -49.50 -3.70 -16.36
N LEU A 23 -50.17 -2.60 -16.00
CA LEU A 23 -49.49 -1.37 -15.57
C LEU A 23 -48.75 -1.51 -14.22
N LYS A 24 -49.22 -2.38 -13.33
CA LYS A 24 -48.63 -2.59 -12.00
C LYS A 24 -47.38 -3.49 -12.03
N LYS A 25 -47.19 -4.27 -13.10
CA LYS A 25 -46.08 -5.24 -13.22
C LYS A 25 -44.77 -4.60 -13.69
N HIS A 26 -44.83 -3.45 -14.38
CA HIS A 26 -43.66 -2.78 -14.94
C HIS A 26 -42.95 -1.82 -13.98
N THR A 27 -43.64 -1.30 -12.97
CA THR A 27 -43.07 -0.34 -12.00
C THR A 27 -42.22 -1.00 -10.91
N ALA A 28 -42.48 -2.27 -10.57
CA ALA A 28 -41.71 -3.00 -9.56
C ALA A 28 -40.36 -3.56 -10.07
N LYS A 29 -40.26 -3.87 -11.37
CA LYS A 29 -39.03 -4.44 -11.96
C LYS A 29 -37.91 -3.42 -12.12
N ASN A 30 -38.23 -2.16 -12.42
CA ASN A 30 -37.23 -1.11 -12.63
C ASN A 30 -36.62 -0.57 -11.32
N PHE A 31 -37.32 -0.71 -10.19
CA PHE A 31 -36.81 -0.27 -8.88
C PHE A 31 -35.76 -1.22 -8.30
N ILE A 32 -35.85 -2.52 -8.61
CA ILE A 32 -34.89 -3.53 -8.16
C ILE A 32 -33.57 -3.42 -8.95
N PHE A 33 -33.62 -3.04 -10.22
CA PHE A 33 -32.44 -2.92 -11.07
C PHE A 33 -31.55 -1.70 -10.73
N LEU A 34 -32.14 -0.60 -10.23
CA LEU A 34 -31.36 0.56 -9.76
C LEU A 34 -30.62 0.32 -8.44
N SER A 35 -31.13 -0.58 -7.59
CA SER A 35 -30.54 -0.90 -6.28
C SER A 35 -29.23 -1.70 -6.39
N VAL A 36 -29.13 -2.58 -7.38
CA VAL A 36 -27.93 -3.44 -7.59
C VAL A 36 -26.75 -2.66 -8.20
N PHE A 37 -27.01 -1.58 -8.92
CA PHE A 37 -25.97 -0.73 -9.53
C PHE A 37 -25.32 0.23 -8.51
N ALA A 38 -26.07 0.68 -7.51
CA ALA A 38 -25.55 1.56 -6.46
C ALA A 38 -24.65 0.83 -5.43
N LEU A 39 -24.83 -0.48 -5.25
CA LEU A 39 -24.07 -1.26 -4.25
C LEU A 39 -22.69 -1.73 -4.75
N ASN A 40 -22.44 -1.74 -6.06
CA ASN A 40 -21.16 -2.17 -6.64
C ASN A 40 -20.10 -1.05 -6.72
N ILE A 41 -20.47 0.21 -6.51
CA ILE A 41 -19.55 1.35 -6.64
C ILE A 41 -18.73 1.58 -5.36
N PHE A 42 -19.15 1.07 -4.20
CA PHE A 42 -18.51 1.43 -2.93
C PHE A 42 -17.30 0.56 -2.54
N CYS A 43 -17.09 -0.59 -3.17
CA CYS A 43 -16.02 -1.53 -2.75
C CYS A 43 -14.72 -1.43 -3.58
N GLY A 44 -14.71 -0.66 -4.68
CA GLY A 44 -13.55 -0.60 -5.59
C GLY A 44 -12.42 0.36 -5.19
N ASN A 45 -12.67 1.32 -4.29
CA ASN A 45 -11.72 2.43 -4.08
C ASN A 45 -10.54 2.13 -3.13
N THR A 46 -10.65 1.11 -2.28
CA THR A 46 -9.63 0.86 -1.23
C THR A 46 -8.34 0.29 -1.81
N ALA A 47 -8.43 -0.62 -2.79
CA ALA A 47 -7.27 -1.25 -3.41
C ALA A 47 -6.41 -0.26 -4.24
N PHE A 48 -7.05 0.63 -5.01
CA PHE A 48 -6.34 1.64 -5.80
C PHE A 48 -5.62 2.68 -4.94
N ALA A 49 -6.26 3.15 -3.86
CA ALA A 49 -5.66 4.11 -2.94
C ALA A 49 -4.41 3.53 -2.25
N ASN A 50 -4.49 2.27 -1.79
CA ASN A 50 -3.36 1.57 -1.19
C ASN A 50 -2.19 1.43 -2.17
N ASN A 51 -2.47 1.09 -3.44
CA ASN A 51 -1.43 0.93 -4.47
C ASN A 51 -0.68 2.24 -4.76
N LEU A 52 -1.38 3.38 -4.83
CA LEU A 52 -0.74 4.70 -5.00
C LEU A 52 0.14 5.08 -3.81
N GLU A 53 -0.34 4.82 -2.58
CA GLU A 53 0.44 5.07 -1.37
C GLU A 53 1.77 4.29 -1.38
N TYR A 54 1.75 3.01 -1.72
CA TYR A 54 2.97 2.21 -1.83
C TYR A 54 3.90 2.68 -2.95
N LYS A 55 3.37 3.15 -4.08
CA LYS A 55 4.19 3.75 -5.15
C LYS A 55 4.94 4.99 -4.65
N ILE A 56 4.27 5.85 -3.89
CA ILE A 56 4.89 7.02 -3.28
C ILE A 56 5.98 6.58 -2.29
N LYS A 57 5.70 5.59 -1.42
CA LYS A 57 6.68 5.06 -0.47
C LYS A 57 7.90 4.46 -1.17
N ALA A 58 7.71 3.67 -2.23
CA ALA A 58 8.80 3.08 -3.02
C ALA A 58 9.70 4.16 -3.64
N VAL A 59 9.12 5.20 -4.24
CA VAL A 59 9.89 6.34 -4.78
C VAL A 59 10.62 7.11 -3.68
N LEU A 60 9.98 7.32 -2.52
CA LEU A 60 10.63 7.95 -1.37
C LEU A 60 11.78 7.09 -0.83
N THR A 61 11.61 5.77 -0.76
CA THR A 61 12.68 4.82 -0.39
C THR A 61 13.89 5.00 -1.31
N LEU A 62 13.69 4.97 -2.63
CA LEU A 62 14.74 5.19 -3.61
C LEU A 62 15.45 6.54 -3.41
N LYS A 63 14.67 7.61 -3.25
CA LYS A 63 15.19 8.97 -3.03
C LYS A 63 15.97 9.07 -1.72
N ILE A 64 15.50 8.43 -0.65
CA ILE A 64 16.19 8.43 0.64
C ILE A 64 17.49 7.67 0.51
N MET A 65 17.46 6.46 -0.07
CA MET A 65 18.65 5.64 -0.29
C MET A 65 19.75 6.39 -1.05
N SER A 66 19.43 7.22 -2.05
CA SER A 66 20.45 8.00 -2.76
C SER A 66 21.15 9.07 -1.91
N HIS A 67 20.63 9.37 -0.71
CA HIS A 67 21.20 10.32 0.25
C HIS A 67 21.88 9.61 1.44
N ILE A 68 22.01 8.28 1.40
CA ILE A 68 22.68 7.49 2.42
C ILE A 68 24.06 7.06 1.91
N GLN A 69 25.05 7.18 2.78
CA GLN A 69 26.37 6.60 2.55
C GLN A 69 26.51 5.37 3.44
N TRP A 70 26.62 4.21 2.81
CA TRP A 70 26.94 2.95 3.47
C TRP A 70 28.45 2.83 3.69
N PRO A 71 28.88 2.09 4.73
CA PRO A 71 30.29 1.74 4.86
C PRO A 71 30.75 0.89 3.67
N SER A 72 32.00 1.07 3.23
CA SER A 72 32.56 0.40 2.05
C SER A 72 32.42 -1.12 2.11
N ALA A 73 32.59 -1.72 3.30
CA ALA A 73 32.42 -3.16 3.51
C ALA A 73 31.02 -3.68 3.12
N ALA A 74 29.96 -2.91 3.39
CA ALA A 74 28.58 -3.28 3.02
C ALA A 74 28.30 -3.16 1.51
N LEU A 75 29.05 -2.31 0.81
CA LEU A 75 28.92 -2.10 -0.64
C LEU A 75 29.69 -3.14 -1.46
N VAL A 76 30.81 -3.66 -0.93
CA VAL A 76 31.64 -4.68 -1.60
C VAL A 76 30.93 -6.04 -1.62
N ALA A 77 30.16 -6.36 -0.59
CA ALA A 77 29.45 -7.65 -0.48
C ALA A 77 28.40 -7.90 -1.58
N ASN A 78 27.97 -6.87 -2.32
CA ASN A 78 26.77 -6.94 -3.15
C ASN A 78 27.00 -6.79 -4.66
N ASP A 79 28.21 -7.06 -5.16
CA ASP A 79 28.50 -7.11 -6.62
C ASP A 79 27.91 -5.92 -7.41
N ASN A 80 28.16 -4.70 -6.92
CA ASN A 80 27.67 -3.45 -7.50
C ASN A 80 26.13 -3.29 -7.60
N THR A 81 25.37 -4.06 -6.82
CA THR A 81 23.90 -4.03 -6.77
C THR A 81 23.42 -3.60 -5.39
N PHE A 82 22.43 -2.71 -5.32
CA PHE A 82 21.69 -2.41 -4.10
C PHE A 82 20.52 -3.37 -3.95
N ARG A 83 20.54 -4.19 -2.91
CA ARG A 83 19.46 -5.14 -2.60
C ARG A 83 18.47 -4.52 -1.63
N ILE A 84 17.19 -4.50 -2.00
CA ILE A 84 16.07 -4.03 -1.19
C ILE A 84 15.21 -5.24 -0.82
N GLY A 85 15.16 -5.56 0.47
CA GLY A 85 14.27 -6.58 1.01
C GLY A 85 12.89 -6.01 1.32
N VAL A 86 11.83 -6.73 0.98
CA VAL A 86 10.45 -6.36 1.31
C VAL A 86 9.85 -7.41 2.26
N LEU A 87 9.45 -6.96 3.45
CA LEU A 87 8.64 -7.69 4.42
C LEU A 87 7.20 -7.16 4.33
N GLY A 88 6.36 -7.78 3.50
CA GLY A 88 4.99 -7.35 3.24
C GLY A 88 4.26 -8.32 2.30
N SER A 89 3.05 -7.93 1.87
CA SER A 89 2.27 -8.72 0.90
C SER A 89 2.87 -8.67 -0.51
N ASP A 90 2.43 -9.58 -1.36
CA ASP A 90 2.90 -9.69 -2.75
C ASP A 90 2.60 -8.42 -3.58
N ASP A 91 1.49 -7.72 -3.28
CA ASP A 91 1.16 -6.45 -3.91
C ASP A 91 2.19 -5.35 -3.59
N VAL A 92 2.65 -5.30 -2.34
CA VAL A 92 3.70 -4.35 -1.92
C VAL A 92 5.01 -4.69 -2.61
N LEU A 93 5.37 -5.98 -2.65
CA LEU A 93 6.55 -6.46 -3.36
C LEU A 93 6.50 -6.08 -4.85
N ALA A 94 5.37 -6.30 -5.52
CA ALA A 94 5.20 -5.97 -6.93
C ALA A 94 5.40 -4.47 -7.20
N VAL A 95 4.90 -3.60 -6.32
CA VAL A 95 5.14 -2.15 -6.42
C VAL A 95 6.62 -1.83 -6.27
N PHE A 96 7.31 -2.42 -5.28
CA PHE A 96 8.74 -2.17 -5.07
C PHE A 96 9.60 -2.71 -6.22
N LYS A 97 9.24 -3.84 -6.85
CA LYS A 97 9.96 -4.37 -8.02
C LYS A 97 10.02 -3.39 -9.20
N SER A 98 9.09 -2.44 -9.30
CA SER A 98 9.19 -1.37 -10.31
C SER A 98 10.48 -0.51 -10.19
N LEU A 99 11.12 -0.51 -9.01
CA LEU A 99 12.39 0.17 -8.76
C LEU A 99 13.60 -0.49 -9.42
N GLU A 100 13.52 -1.77 -9.83
CA GLU A 100 14.64 -2.48 -10.47
C GLU A 100 15.04 -1.87 -11.82
N SER A 101 14.14 -1.10 -12.44
CA SER A 101 14.40 -0.30 -13.65
C SER A 101 15.22 0.96 -13.40
N LYS A 102 15.56 1.26 -12.13
CA LYS A 102 16.28 2.45 -11.68
C LYS A 102 17.64 2.09 -11.13
N GLU A 103 18.45 3.12 -10.92
CA GLU A 103 19.77 2.99 -10.34
C GLU A 103 19.98 4.03 -9.24
N ILE A 104 20.84 3.71 -8.28
CA ILE A 104 21.33 4.65 -7.28
C ILE A 104 22.84 4.80 -7.48
N ASN A 105 23.30 5.99 -7.84
CA ASN A 105 24.72 6.29 -8.01
C ASN A 105 25.46 5.31 -8.95
N GLY A 106 24.82 4.91 -10.06
CA GLY A 106 25.36 3.96 -11.04
C GLY A 106 25.34 2.49 -10.62
N ARG A 107 24.64 2.17 -9.52
CA ARG A 107 24.43 0.79 -9.03
C ARG A 107 23.03 0.33 -9.36
N LYS A 108 22.91 -0.91 -9.84
CA LYS A 108 21.63 -1.58 -10.11
C LYS A 108 20.86 -1.80 -8.82
N ILE A 109 19.55 -2.01 -8.95
CA ILE A 109 18.66 -2.31 -7.82
C ILE A 109 18.06 -3.68 -8.03
N ALA A 110 18.10 -4.51 -6.99
CA ALA A 110 17.40 -5.79 -6.93
C ALA A 110 16.39 -5.74 -5.78
N VAL A 111 15.16 -6.20 -6.02
CA VAL A 111 14.09 -6.19 -5.02
C VAL A 111 13.61 -7.61 -4.78
N GLU A 112 13.75 -8.07 -3.54
CA GLU A 112 13.44 -9.45 -3.17
C GLU A 112 12.52 -9.47 -1.96
N GLN A 113 11.68 -10.50 -1.88
CA GLN A 113 10.89 -10.76 -0.69
C GLN A 113 11.80 -11.33 0.39
N VAL A 114 11.65 -10.82 1.61
CA VAL A 114 12.34 -11.40 2.76
C VAL A 114 11.45 -12.50 3.33
N THR A 115 11.87 -13.75 3.18
CA THR A 115 11.18 -14.92 3.72
C THR A 115 11.75 -15.38 5.05
N ASP A 116 13.03 -15.10 5.30
CA ASP A 116 13.76 -15.48 6.50
C ASP A 116 14.55 -14.30 7.07
N LEU A 117 14.47 -14.12 8.38
CA LEU A 117 15.20 -13.05 9.09
C LEU A 117 16.68 -13.40 9.29
N ASP A 118 17.08 -14.67 9.11
CA ASP A 118 18.47 -15.08 9.29
C ASP A 118 19.37 -14.65 8.11
N ASN A 119 18.79 -14.37 6.93
CA ASN A 119 19.52 -13.94 5.74
C ASN A 119 19.44 -12.43 5.45
N LEU A 120 19.13 -11.62 6.47
CA LEU A 120 18.98 -10.17 6.29
C LEU A 120 20.28 -9.46 5.87
N GLY A 121 21.45 -10.05 6.21
CA GLY A 121 22.76 -9.47 5.91
C GLY A 121 23.07 -9.26 4.42
N SER A 122 22.31 -9.91 3.53
CA SER A 122 22.42 -9.74 2.07
C SER A 122 21.76 -8.46 1.56
N PHE A 123 20.95 -7.77 2.37
CA PHE A 123 20.25 -6.55 1.96
C PHE A 123 21.00 -5.28 2.35
N ASN A 124 20.87 -4.23 1.55
CA ASN A 124 21.33 -2.88 1.93
C ASN A 124 20.22 -2.08 2.59
N SER A 125 18.98 -2.42 2.26
CA SER A 125 17.78 -1.80 2.78
C SER A 125 16.67 -2.82 2.97
N VAL A 126 15.84 -2.65 3.99
CA VAL A 126 14.66 -3.47 4.24
C VAL A 126 13.44 -2.58 4.48
N PHE A 127 12.37 -2.83 3.72
CA PHE A 127 11.07 -2.21 3.89
C PHE A 127 10.13 -3.15 4.66
N ILE A 128 9.59 -2.65 5.77
CA ILE A 128 8.73 -3.39 6.70
C ILE A 128 7.32 -2.81 6.60
N SER A 129 6.45 -3.52 5.90
CA SER A 129 5.05 -3.13 5.79
C SER A 129 4.26 -3.48 7.05
N THR A 130 3.16 -2.76 7.30
CA THR A 130 2.13 -3.22 8.26
C THR A 130 1.52 -4.58 7.90
N HIS A 131 1.69 -5.05 6.66
CA HIS A 131 1.25 -6.36 6.19
C HIS A 131 2.31 -7.47 6.35
N SER A 132 3.39 -7.21 7.10
CA SER A 132 4.37 -8.23 7.47
C SER A 132 3.74 -9.29 8.39
N SER A 133 4.04 -10.56 8.15
CA SER A 133 3.66 -11.67 9.04
C SER A 133 4.53 -11.76 10.30
N GLN A 134 5.72 -11.14 10.29
CA GLN A 134 6.65 -11.12 11.41
C GLN A 134 6.44 -9.87 12.26
N PRO A 135 6.51 -9.97 13.61
CA PRO A 135 6.44 -8.81 14.49
C PRO A 135 7.58 -7.83 14.26
N GLN A 136 7.25 -6.53 14.21
CA GLN A 136 8.22 -5.45 13.99
C GLN A 136 9.42 -5.49 14.93
N GLN A 137 9.19 -5.64 16.25
CA GLN A 137 10.27 -5.71 17.24
C GLN A 137 11.24 -6.86 16.97
N LYS A 138 10.74 -8.01 16.49
CA LYS A 138 11.59 -9.15 16.15
C LYS A 138 12.49 -8.82 14.96
N ILE A 139 11.93 -8.19 13.92
CA ILE A 139 12.68 -7.76 12.73
C ILE A 139 13.74 -6.71 13.11
N LEU A 140 13.36 -5.67 13.87
CA LEU A 140 14.28 -4.62 14.30
C LEU A 140 15.41 -5.14 15.19
N THR A 141 15.14 -6.17 16.00
CA THR A 141 16.17 -6.84 16.82
C THR A 141 17.17 -7.56 15.93
N ALA A 142 16.71 -8.28 14.90
CA ALA A 142 17.58 -8.98 13.94
C ALA A 142 18.43 -8.00 13.10
N LEU A 143 17.92 -6.81 12.82
CA LEU A 143 18.61 -5.77 12.03
C LEU A 143 19.49 -4.84 12.89
N LYS A 144 19.52 -5.02 14.21
CA LYS A 144 20.24 -4.12 15.11
C LYS A 144 21.75 -4.11 14.81
N ARG A 145 22.33 -2.91 14.66
CA ARG A 145 23.76 -2.70 14.32
C ARG A 145 24.21 -3.35 13.00
N SER A 146 23.27 -3.75 12.15
CA SER A 146 23.58 -4.09 10.76
C SER A 146 23.69 -2.80 9.94
N SER A 147 24.54 -2.78 8.91
CA SER A 147 24.62 -1.64 7.98
C SER A 147 23.46 -1.62 6.98
N ILE A 148 22.25 -1.92 7.47
CA ILE A 148 21.02 -2.05 6.70
C ILE A 148 20.11 -0.88 7.03
N LEU A 149 19.69 -0.17 5.99
CA LEU A 149 18.73 0.91 6.13
C LEU A 149 17.32 0.35 6.30
N THR A 150 16.62 0.74 7.36
CA THR A 150 15.27 0.22 7.62
C THR A 150 14.21 1.26 7.34
N PHE A 151 13.14 0.83 6.67
CA PHE A 151 11.93 1.60 6.42
C PHE A 151 10.75 0.87 7.05
N GLY A 152 9.84 1.61 7.68
CA GLY A 152 8.62 1.02 8.23
C GLY A 152 7.44 1.97 8.19
N GLU A 153 6.25 1.41 8.38
CA GLU A 153 4.98 2.12 8.19
C GLU A 153 4.21 2.39 9.48
N THR A 154 4.66 1.83 10.61
CA THR A 154 4.05 2.10 11.91
C THR A 154 4.41 3.51 12.37
N GLN A 155 3.47 4.19 13.01
CA GLN A 155 3.61 5.58 13.44
C GLN A 155 4.81 5.79 14.38
N ASP A 156 5.13 4.78 15.18
CA ASP A 156 6.22 4.75 16.15
C ASP A 156 7.48 4.05 15.63
N PHE A 157 7.54 3.61 14.37
CA PHE A 157 8.62 2.79 13.82
C PHE A 157 10.03 3.32 14.16
N ALA A 158 10.25 4.61 13.91
CA ALA A 158 11.54 5.24 14.16
C ALA A 158 11.83 5.40 15.66
N GLN A 159 10.81 5.51 16.53
CA GLN A 159 11.00 5.52 17.99
C GLN A 159 11.27 4.11 18.54
N SER A 160 10.71 3.09 17.88
CA SER A 160 10.84 1.67 18.24
C SER A 160 12.14 1.01 17.75
N GLY A 161 13.09 1.78 17.24
CA GLY A 161 14.42 1.31 16.83
C GLY A 161 14.61 1.15 15.32
N GLY A 162 13.64 1.56 14.50
CA GLY A 162 13.81 1.71 13.06
C GLY A 162 14.52 3.01 12.68
N ILE A 163 15.00 3.10 11.44
CA ILE A 163 15.71 4.29 10.95
C ILE A 163 14.74 5.28 10.29
N ILE A 164 13.98 4.85 9.28
CA ILE A 164 13.02 5.69 8.56
C ILE A 164 11.60 5.20 8.82
N GLY A 165 10.77 6.01 9.48
CA GLY A 165 9.35 5.69 9.69
C GLY A 165 8.45 6.54 8.82
N PHE A 166 7.71 5.94 7.88
CA PHE A 166 6.68 6.61 7.09
C PHE A 166 5.41 6.80 7.92
N TYR A 167 4.80 7.97 7.80
CA TYR A 167 3.52 8.30 8.45
C TYR A 167 2.70 9.25 7.57
N LYS A 168 1.39 9.33 7.82
CA LYS A 168 0.47 10.22 7.11
C LYS A 168 0.13 11.44 7.97
N ILE A 169 0.17 12.63 7.36
CA ILE A 169 -0.42 13.87 7.91
C ILE A 169 -1.21 14.54 6.79
N GLN A 170 -2.51 14.78 7.00
CA GLN A 170 -3.40 15.41 6.00
C GLN A 170 -3.28 14.72 4.63
N ASP A 171 -3.39 13.40 4.60
CA ASP A 171 -3.26 12.53 3.41
C ASP A 171 -1.93 12.61 2.64
N LYS A 172 -0.93 13.31 3.18
CA LYS A 172 0.42 13.35 2.61
C LYS A 172 1.33 12.38 3.35
N ILE A 173 2.05 11.57 2.58
CA ILE A 173 3.11 10.72 3.11
C ILE A 173 4.28 11.59 3.54
N ARG A 174 4.68 11.44 4.79
CA ARG A 174 5.84 12.06 5.42
C ARG A 174 6.69 10.97 6.04
N PHE A 175 7.88 11.33 6.50
CA PHE A 175 8.76 10.38 7.15
C PHE A 175 9.51 11.02 8.31
N SER A 176 9.83 10.17 9.27
CA SER A 176 10.66 10.46 10.41
C SER A 176 11.99 9.74 10.27
N ILE A 177 13.03 10.29 10.89
CA ILE A 177 14.39 9.78 10.82
C ILE A 177 14.92 9.65 12.25
N ASN A 178 15.32 8.43 12.63
CA ASN A 178 16.09 8.20 13.84
C ASN A 178 17.58 8.27 13.50
N LYS A 179 18.15 9.47 13.67
CA LYS A 179 19.56 9.73 13.35
C LYS A 179 20.51 8.87 14.17
N LYS A 180 20.23 8.69 15.47
CA LYS A 180 21.05 7.89 16.38
C LYS A 180 21.15 6.44 15.90
N VAL A 181 20.03 5.82 15.54
CA VAL A 181 20.02 4.43 15.05
C VAL A 181 20.73 4.30 13.71
N ALA A 182 20.60 5.29 12.82
CA ALA A 182 21.35 5.30 11.55
C ALA A 182 22.87 5.34 11.80
N GLU A 183 23.32 6.17 12.73
CA GLU A 183 24.74 6.28 13.11
C GLU A 183 25.24 4.99 13.79
N GLU A 184 24.43 4.36 14.65
CA GLU A 184 24.74 3.06 15.26
C GLU A 184 24.83 1.92 14.23
N ALA A 185 24.12 2.03 13.10
CA ALA A 185 24.23 1.13 11.94
C ALA A 185 25.44 1.46 11.02
N GLY A 186 26.19 2.52 11.33
CA GLY A 186 27.31 3.00 10.52
C GLY A 186 26.88 3.72 9.24
N LEU A 187 25.60 4.11 9.13
CA LEU A 187 25.04 4.80 7.97
C LEU A 187 25.15 6.31 8.17
N LYS A 188 25.72 7.01 7.18
CA LYS A 188 25.76 8.48 7.18
C LYS A 188 24.64 9.02 6.32
N ILE A 189 23.81 9.87 6.90
CA ILE A 189 22.70 10.54 6.22
C ILE A 189 23.15 11.94 5.80
N ASN A 190 23.00 12.28 4.51
CA ASN A 190 23.27 13.64 4.04
C ASN A 190 22.32 14.64 4.72
N ALA A 191 22.88 15.77 5.20
CA ALA A 191 22.14 16.81 5.92
C ALA A 191 20.92 17.36 5.16
N GLN A 192 20.94 17.31 3.82
CA GLN A 192 19.81 17.70 2.98
C GLN A 192 18.54 16.89 3.30
N LEU A 193 18.66 15.62 3.69
CA LEU A 193 17.51 14.78 4.00
C LEU A 193 16.81 15.19 5.31
N PHE A 194 17.56 15.75 6.27
CA PHE A 194 16.96 16.24 7.53
C PHE A 194 16.08 17.48 7.33
N ARG A 195 16.21 18.19 6.20
CA ARG A 195 15.35 19.35 5.89
C ARG A 195 13.92 18.96 5.52
N VAL A 196 13.71 17.70 5.11
CA VAL A 196 12.43 17.22 4.58
C VAL A 196 11.78 16.14 5.46
N GLY A 197 12.51 15.57 6.43
CA GLY A 197 12.03 14.57 7.38
C GLY A 197 12.03 15.06 8.84
N LYS A 198 11.20 14.45 9.68
CA LYS A 198 11.14 14.75 11.12
C LYS A 198 12.21 13.96 11.88
N LEU A 199 13.12 14.62 12.59
CA LEU A 199 14.06 13.94 13.48
C LEU A 199 13.36 13.40 14.74
N VAL A 200 13.73 12.18 15.15
CA VAL A 200 13.28 11.56 16.41
C VAL A 200 14.48 11.03 17.19
N GLY A 201 14.36 10.95 18.53
CA GLY A 201 15.38 10.33 19.37
C GLY A 201 16.63 11.17 19.64
N ASN A 202 16.62 12.49 19.33
CA ASN A 202 17.63 13.43 19.80
C ASN A 202 17.42 13.71 21.31
N LYS A 203 18.00 12.88 22.17
CA LYS A 203 18.34 13.25 23.55
C LYS A 203 19.78 12.83 23.82
#